data_AF-A0AAN9G6W2-F1
#
_entry.id   AF-A0AAN9G6W2-F1
#
_cell.length_a   1.000
_cell.length_b   1.000
_cell.length_c   1.000
_cell.angle_alpha   90.00
_cell.angle_beta   90.00
_cell.angle_gamma   90.00
#
_symmetry.space_group_name_H-M   'P 1'
#
loop_
_entity.id
_entity.type
_entity.pdbx_description
1 polymer ?
#
loop_
_entity_poly.entity_id
_entity_poly.type
_entity_poly.pdbx_seq_one_letter_code
_entity_poly.pdbx_strand_id
1 'polypeptide(L)' 'MKLVPSPTCSCGLEDQITDHILQKRPILESLRKTVWPTAFPFRCQLYGGKEDLEKTVSFVSLSGLRV' A
#
# COMPACT_ATOMS: atom_id res chain seq x y z
N MET A 1 10.94 22.63 7.13
CA MET A 1 11.02 21.52 6.16
C MET A 1 10.06 21.86 5.03
N LYS A 2 10.56 21.95 3.78
CA LYS A 2 9.76 22.33 2.61
C LYS A 2 9.22 21.03 1.99
N LEU A 3 7.93 20.78 2.13
CA LEU A 3 7.24 19.68 1.46
C LEU A 3 7.31 19.90 -0.05
N VAL A 4 8.10 19.07 -0.74
CA VAL A 4 8.16 19.08 -2.21
C VAL A 4 6.95 18.28 -2.71
N PRO A 5 6.16 18.79 -3.67
CA PRO A 5 5.00 18.06 -4.18
C PRO A 5 5.50 16.91 -5.05
N SER A 6 5.73 15.74 -4.45
CA SER A 6 5.79 14.50 -5.21
C SER A 6 4.36 14.16 -5.67
N PRO A 7 4.15 13.74 -6.93
CA PRO A 7 2.83 13.34 -7.43
C PRO A 7 2.26 12.08 -6.75
N THR A 8 2.97 11.50 -5.77
CA THR A 8 2.68 10.18 -5.22
C THR A 8 2.14 10.26 -3.79
N CYS A 9 0.81 10.18 -3.65
CA CYS A 9 0.02 10.01 -2.42
C CYS A 9 0.02 11.16 -1.39
N SER A 10 -1.07 11.93 -1.35
CA SER A 10 -1.32 13.09 -0.48
C SER A 10 -1.59 12.77 1.01
N CYS A 11 -1.24 11.59 1.52
CA CYS A 11 -1.56 11.24 2.92
C CYS A 11 -0.64 11.91 3.96
N GLY A 12 0.58 12.32 3.58
CA GLY A 12 1.50 13.07 4.45
C GLY A 12 1.95 12.33 5.70
N LEU A 13 1.81 10.99 5.75
CA LEU A 13 2.08 10.19 6.94
C LEU A 13 3.54 9.76 7.05
N GLU A 14 4.23 9.48 5.95
CA GLU A 14 5.64 9.04 5.92
C GLU A 14 6.35 9.44 4.61
N ASP A 15 7.65 9.13 4.52
CA ASP A 15 8.45 9.33 3.31
C ASP A 15 7.86 8.57 2.13
N GLN A 16 7.61 9.29 1.04
CA GLN A 16 6.98 8.78 -0.18
C GLN A 16 7.99 8.02 -1.06
N ILE A 17 8.38 6.83 -0.60
CA ILE A 17 9.16 5.87 -1.40
C ILE A 17 8.22 4.89 -2.13
N THR A 18 8.72 4.06 -3.05
CA THR A 18 7.93 3.08 -3.83
C THR A 18 7.02 2.18 -2.96
N ASP A 19 7.43 1.94 -1.72
CA ASP A 19 6.76 1.17 -0.68
C ASP A 19 5.50 1.88 -0.11
N HIS A 20 5.32 3.17 -0.38
CA HIS A 20 4.29 4.03 0.23
C HIS A 20 2.86 3.66 -0.18
N ILE A 21 2.65 2.99 -1.32
CA ILE A 21 1.33 2.46 -1.72
C ILE A 21 0.81 1.38 -0.76
N LEU A 22 1.72 0.65 -0.11
CA LEU A 22 1.40 -0.44 0.80
C LEU A 22 1.55 -0.04 2.26
N GLN A 23 1.77 1.23 2.58
CA GLN A 23 1.77 1.69 3.96
C GLN A 23 0.39 1.59 4.61
N LYS A 24 0.38 1.45 5.94
CA LYS A 24 -0.83 1.36 6.75
C LYS A 24 -1.52 2.72 6.81
N ARG A 25 -2.30 3.05 5.79
CA ARG A 25 -3.23 4.18 5.82
C ARG A 25 -4.49 3.79 6.59
N PRO A 26 -4.93 4.56 7.61
CA PRO A 26 -6.15 4.25 8.37
C PRO A 26 -7.39 4.06 7.49
N ILE A 27 -7.51 4.88 6.43
CA ILE A 27 -8.63 4.81 5.47
C ILE A 27 -8.68 3.50 4.67
N LEU A 28 -7.55 2.81 4.51
CA LEU A 28 -7.46 1.54 3.78
C LEU A 28 -7.40 0.33 4.71
N GLU A 29 -7.48 0.53 6.03
CA GLU A 29 -7.32 -0.56 7.00
C GLU A 29 -8.41 -1.64 6.84
N SER A 30 -9.65 -1.22 6.60
CA SER A 30 -10.76 -2.14 6.35
C SER A 30 -10.51 -3.00 5.11
N LEU A 31 -10.09 -2.38 4.01
CA LEU A 31 -9.75 -3.09 2.78
C LEU A 31 -8.55 -4.02 2.98
N ARG A 32 -7.55 -3.57 3.74
CA ARG A 32 -6.37 -4.37 4.07
C ARG A 32 -6.76 -5.64 4.84
N LYS A 33 -7.68 -5.55 5.80
CA LYS A 33 -8.20 -6.72 6.55
C LYS A 33 -9.01 -7.67 5.65
N THR A 34 -9.63 -7.16 4.59
CA THR A 34 -10.30 -8.02 3.58
C THR A 34 -9.30 -8.78 2.72
N VAL A 35 -8.24 -8.12 2.24
CA VAL A 35 -7.23 -8.76 1.37
C VAL A 35 -6.25 -9.63 2.17
N TRP A 36 -5.87 -9.18 3.36
CA TRP A 36 -4.98 -9.86 4.30
C TRP A 36 -5.63 -9.96 5.68
N PRO A 37 -6.45 -10.99 5.91
CA PRO A 37 -7.15 -11.19 7.18
C PRO A 37 -6.20 -11.55 8.33
N THR A 38 -5.03 -12.10 8.03
CA THR A 38 -3.96 -12.39 8.98
C THR A 38 -2.80 -11.43 8.82
N ALA A 39 -1.92 -11.38 9.83
CA ALA A 39 -0.70 -10.60 9.75
C ALA A 39 0.14 -11.05 8.55
N PHE A 40 0.22 -10.18 7.53
CA PHE A 40 0.92 -10.48 6.29
C PHE A 40 2.17 -9.60 6.17
N PRO A 41 3.38 -10.19 6.06
CA PRO A 41 4.62 -9.43 6.06
C PRO A 41 4.67 -8.42 4.92
N PHE A 42 5.12 -7.20 5.22
CA PHE A 42 5.25 -6.14 4.23
C PHE A 42 6.15 -6.54 3.05
N ARG A 43 7.26 -7.24 3.34
CA ARG A 43 8.18 -7.77 2.33
C ARG A 43 7.50 -8.75 1.36
N CYS A 44 6.52 -9.52 1.82
CA CYS A 44 5.76 -10.43 0.96
C CYS A 44 4.76 -9.69 0.07
N GLN A 45 4.25 -8.53 0.50
CA GLN A 45 3.38 -7.70 -0.34
C GLN A 45 4.12 -7.16 -1.56
N LEU A 46 5.43 -6.90 -1.45
CA LEU A 46 6.25 -6.33 -2.52
C LEU A 46 7.08 -7.35 -3.29
N TYR A 47 7.59 -8.35 -2.60
CA TYR A 47 8.59 -9.29 -3.12
C TYR A 47 8.22 -10.75 -2.84
N GLY A 48 6.97 -11.01 -2.48
CA GLY A 48 6.45 -12.36 -2.28
C GLY A 48 6.34 -13.13 -3.59
N GLY A 49 5.76 -14.32 -3.49
CA GLY A 49 5.47 -15.14 -4.67
C GLY A 49 4.37 -14.53 -5.54
N LYS A 50 4.09 -15.17 -6.67
CA LYS A 50 3.01 -14.75 -7.59
C LYS A 50 1.68 -14.50 -6.87
N GLU A 51 1.26 -15.42 -6.00
CA GLU A 51 -0.01 -15.33 -5.26
C GLU A 51 -0.03 -14.11 -4.30
N ASP A 52 1.12 -13.78 -3.71
CA ASP A 52 1.25 -12.62 -2.84
C ASP A 52 1.13 -11.32 -3.65
N LEU A 53 1.77 -11.26 -4.81
CA LEU A 53 1.72 -10.12 -5.71
C LEU A 53 0.32 -9.93 -6.32
N GLU A 54 -0.40 -11.02 -6.61
CA GLU A 54 -1.80 -10.95 -7.07
C GLU A 54 -2.73 -10.33 -6.01
N LYS A 55 -2.51 -10.64 -4.73
CA LYS A 55 -3.23 -10.00 -3.60
C LYS A 55 -2.89 -8.51 -3.52
N THR A 56 -1.61 -8.17 -3.66
CA THR A 56 -1.16 -6.77 -3.69
C THR A 56 -1.79 -5.98 -4.83
N VAL A 57 -1.81 -6.54 -6.06
CA VAL A 57 -2.46 -5.91 -7.22
C VAL A 57 -3.96 -5.73 -6.98
N SER A 58 -4.62 -6.72 -6.37
CA SER A 58 -6.04 -6.64 -6.00
C SER A 58 -6.27 -5.51 -4.98
N PHE A 59 -5.43 -5.42 -3.94
CA PHE A 59 -5.50 -4.33 -2.96
C PHE A 59 -5.34 -2.96 -3.61
N VAL A 60 -4.33 -2.79 -4.47
CA VAL A 60 -4.08 -1.53 -5.19
C VAL A 60 -5.28 -1.17 -6.07
N SER A 61 -5.80 -2.12 -6.84
CA SER A 61 -6.95 -1.91 -7.73
C SER A 61 -8.21 -1.50 -6.96
N LEU A 62 -8.47 -2.14 -5.82
CA LEU A 62 -9.63 -1.85 -4.97
C LEU A 62 -9.46 -0.55 -4.16
N SER A 63 -8.22 -0.17 -3.85
CA SER A 63 -7.92 1.05 -3.09
C SER A 63 -8.16 2.34 -3.89
N GLY A 64 -8.30 2.23 -5.22
CA GLY A 64 -8.39 3.38 -6.12
C GLY A 64 -7.11 4.21 -6.17
N LEU A 65 -6.01 3.71 -5.57
CA LEU A 65 -4.70 4.33 -5.68
C LEU A 65 -4.22 4.20 -7.12
N ARG A 66 -3.93 5.34 -7.75
CA ARG A 66 -3.21 5.38 -9.02
C ARG A 66 -1.72 5.28 -8.71
N VAL A 67 -1.10 4.21 -9.21
CA VAL A 67 0.33 3.93 -9.12
C VAL A 67 1.00 4.41 -10.39
#